data_AF-A0A268TTW0-F1
#
_entry.id   AF-A0A268TTW0-F1
#
_cell.length_a   1.000
_cell.length_b   1.000
_cell.length_c   1.000
_cell.angle_alpha   90.00
_cell.angle_beta   90.00
_cell.angle_gamma   90.00
#
_symmetry.space_group_name_H-M   'P 1'
#
loop_
_entity.id
_entity.type
_entity.pdbx_description
1 polymer ?
#
loop_
_entity_poly.entity_id
_entity_poly.type
_entity_poly.pdbx_seq_one_letter_code
_entity_poly.pdbx_strand_id
1 'polypeptide(L)'
;MKITPQNASYVNDIATSKQQPKSASEKKPDKTQSKEDSIHIAQSQLAASTKEINNAIGALQKAISGIDDMSHEGKSLLKIAKKIQDESEPQKQKDILKADSIKKDILKTFEGARFDGESVFDKNYTLLDTRIKFDARSIKPSAITIDPPKSSENFLKNLQNQKKYAKEAITILKDKLEGQLDSIKKTNASYESLDRSALKDKEFKEAHKTEGITLERLTKLLG
;
A
#
# COMPACT_ATOMS: atom_id res chain seq x y z
N MET A 1 8.22 -36.41 41.21
CA MET A 1 9.56 -37.01 41.01
C MET A 1 9.44 -38.21 40.09
N LYS A 2 10.49 -38.48 39.28
CA LYS A 2 10.68 -39.59 38.30
C LYS A 2 10.04 -39.31 36.92
N ILE A 3 10.78 -38.79 35.94
CA ILE A 3 11.86 -39.38 35.10
C ILE A 3 11.30 -40.43 34.12
N THR A 4 11.22 -40.05 32.84
CA THR A 4 11.13 -40.90 31.64
C THR A 4 12.40 -41.75 31.46
N PRO A 5 12.35 -42.89 30.74
CA PRO A 5 12.97 -42.88 29.41
C PRO A 5 12.36 -43.81 28.32
N GLN A 6 12.56 -43.37 27.07
CA GLN A 6 12.96 -44.07 25.83
C GLN A 6 12.31 -45.41 25.42
N ASN A 7 11.84 -45.48 24.15
CA ASN A 7 12.63 -46.15 23.11
C ASN A 7 12.17 -45.83 21.68
N ALA A 8 13.16 -45.54 20.85
CA ALA A 8 13.07 -45.47 19.40
C ALA A 8 13.28 -46.86 18.79
N SER A 9 12.66 -47.14 17.66
CA SER A 9 13.11 -48.18 16.73
C SER A 9 12.74 -47.77 15.31
N TYR A 10 13.75 -47.36 14.57
CA TYR A 10 13.82 -47.48 13.11
C TYR A 10 14.45 -48.85 12.80
N VAL A 11 14.06 -49.47 11.68
CA VAL A 11 14.95 -49.90 10.57
C VAL A 11 14.24 -50.93 9.67
N ASN A 12 14.12 -50.53 8.40
CA ASN A 12 14.23 -51.22 7.12
C ASN A 12 13.59 -52.59 6.86
N ASP A 13 12.82 -52.64 5.76
CA ASP A 13 12.85 -53.76 4.82
C ASP A 13 13.11 -53.26 3.39
N ILE A 14 14.04 -53.93 2.71
CA ILE A 14 14.58 -53.64 1.38
C ILE A 14 14.00 -54.64 0.37
N ALA A 15 13.45 -54.07 -0.71
CA ALA A 15 13.44 -54.50 -2.13
C ALA A 15 13.44 -55.99 -2.54
N THR A 16 12.44 -56.33 -3.38
CA THR A 16 12.54 -57.09 -4.65
C THR A 16 11.14 -57.02 -5.30
N SER A 17 10.89 -57.01 -6.61
CA SER A 17 11.63 -57.26 -7.84
C SER A 17 10.82 -56.69 -9.03
N LYS A 18 11.51 -56.55 -10.16
CA LYS A 18 11.12 -56.01 -11.48
C LYS A 18 9.80 -56.55 -12.06
N GLN A 19 9.04 -55.67 -12.72
CA GLN A 19 8.54 -55.93 -14.08
C GLN A 19 8.12 -54.63 -14.79
N GLN A 20 8.75 -54.37 -15.94
CA GLN A 20 8.35 -53.40 -16.95
C GLN A 20 7.29 -54.04 -17.86
N PRO A 21 6.39 -53.24 -18.46
CA PRO A 21 6.54 -53.06 -19.90
C PRO A 21 6.38 -51.60 -20.38
N LYS A 22 7.16 -51.29 -21.43
CA LYS A 22 7.01 -50.20 -22.42
C LYS A 22 5.55 -50.20 -22.95
N SER A 23 4.89 -49.14 -23.40
CA SER A 23 5.22 -47.82 -23.97
C SER A 23 3.90 -47.08 -24.22
N ALA A 24 3.89 -45.75 -24.14
CA ALA A 24 3.35 -44.82 -25.16
C ALA A 24 2.79 -43.51 -24.57
N SER A 25 3.24 -42.41 -25.18
CA SER A 25 2.72 -41.04 -25.08
C SER A 25 3.07 -40.24 -23.82
N GLU A 26 4.31 -39.76 -23.77
CA GLU A 26 4.60 -38.44 -23.20
C GLU A 26 3.80 -37.38 -23.98
N LYS A 27 2.60 -37.05 -23.51
CA LYS A 27 2.02 -35.73 -23.78
C LYS A 27 2.82 -34.73 -22.97
N LYS A 28 3.77 -34.05 -23.64
CA LYS A 28 4.35 -32.81 -23.13
C LYS A 28 3.22 -31.90 -22.65
N PRO A 29 3.25 -31.37 -21.42
CA PRO A 29 2.31 -30.34 -21.03
C PRO A 29 2.51 -29.14 -21.95
N ASP A 30 1.40 -28.72 -22.55
CA ASP A 30 1.26 -27.56 -23.41
C ASP A 30 1.84 -26.33 -22.68
N LYS A 31 3.04 -25.90 -23.07
CA LYS A 31 3.80 -24.82 -22.43
C LYS A 31 3.33 -23.42 -22.85
N THR A 32 2.15 -23.31 -23.44
CA THR A 32 1.72 -22.11 -24.15
C THR A 32 0.61 -21.34 -23.43
N GLN A 33 -0.15 -21.96 -22.52
CA GLN A 33 -1.18 -21.27 -21.72
C GLN A 33 -0.64 -20.51 -20.50
N SER A 34 0.56 -20.83 -20.01
CA SER A 34 1.02 -20.24 -18.74
C SER A 34 1.43 -18.77 -18.86
N LYS A 35 1.65 -18.23 -20.07
CA LYS A 35 2.15 -16.87 -20.26
C LYS A 35 1.06 -15.80 -20.22
N GLU A 36 -0.11 -16.05 -20.82
CA GLU A 36 -1.23 -15.10 -20.79
C GLU A 36 -1.80 -14.93 -19.38
N ASP A 37 -2.00 -16.04 -18.65
CA ASP A 37 -2.44 -16.00 -17.26
C ASP A 37 -1.44 -15.27 -16.35
N SER A 38 -0.14 -15.48 -16.57
CA SER A 38 0.91 -14.79 -15.79
C SER A 38 0.90 -13.28 -16.03
N ILE A 39 0.64 -12.83 -17.26
CA ILE A 39 0.56 -11.40 -17.61
C ILE A 39 -0.68 -10.77 -16.97
N HIS A 40 -1.84 -11.44 -17.03
CA HIS A 40 -3.07 -10.96 -16.39
C HIS A 40 -2.96 -10.90 -14.86
N ILE A 41 -2.34 -11.90 -14.23
CA ILE A 41 -2.12 -11.92 -12.78
C ILE A 41 -1.14 -10.82 -12.36
N ALA A 42 -0.05 -10.60 -13.10
CA ALA A 42 0.92 -9.55 -12.80
C ALA A 42 0.34 -8.14 -12.96
N GLN A 43 -0.49 -7.90 -13.99
CA GLN A 43 -1.19 -6.62 -14.18
C GLN A 43 -2.22 -6.37 -13.07
N SER A 44 -2.94 -7.40 -12.62
CA SER A 44 -3.90 -7.31 -11.51
C SER A 44 -3.21 -6.97 -10.18
N GLN A 45 -2.11 -7.63 -9.85
CA GLN A 45 -1.34 -7.37 -8.63
C GLN A 45 -0.70 -5.98 -8.62
N LEU A 46 -0.18 -5.53 -9.77
CA LEU A 46 0.34 -4.18 -9.91
C LEU A 46 -0.74 -3.12 -9.71
N ALA A 47 -1.91 -3.29 -10.33
CA ALA A 47 -3.01 -2.35 -10.18
C ALA A 47 -3.47 -2.25 -8.73
N ALA A 48 -3.54 -3.39 -8.02
CA ALA A 48 -3.83 -3.43 -6.59
C ALA A 48 -2.76 -2.69 -5.76
N SER A 49 -1.48 -3.00 -5.97
CA SER A 49 -0.36 -2.34 -5.27
C SER A 49 -0.31 -0.83 -5.55
N THR A 50 -0.57 -0.41 -6.79
CA THR A 50 -0.58 1.00 -7.19
C THR A 50 -1.72 1.74 -6.51
N LYS A 51 -2.92 1.14 -6.50
CA LYS A 51 -4.08 1.70 -5.79
C LYS A 51 -3.81 1.83 -4.30
N GLU A 52 -3.24 0.79 -3.68
CA GLU A 52 -2.90 0.78 -2.26
C GLU A 52 -1.88 1.88 -1.91
N ILE A 53 -0.81 2.02 -2.69
CA ILE A 53 0.19 3.07 -2.52
C ILE A 53 -0.43 4.47 -2.69
N ASN A 54 -1.25 4.69 -3.72
CA ASN A 54 -1.90 5.98 -3.94
C ASN A 54 -2.87 6.33 -2.81
N ASN A 55 -3.65 5.36 -2.33
CA ASN A 55 -4.52 5.54 -1.18
C ASN A 55 -3.73 5.86 0.08
N ALA A 56 -2.59 5.21 0.30
CA ALA A 56 -1.71 5.48 1.43
C ALA A 56 -1.10 6.89 1.35
N ILE A 57 -0.67 7.34 0.17
CA ILE A 57 -0.20 8.71 -0.06
C ILE A 57 -1.28 9.72 0.28
N GLY A 58 -2.51 9.52 -0.22
CA GLY A 58 -3.65 10.39 0.10
C GLY A 58 -3.98 10.43 1.60
N ALA A 59 -3.97 9.27 2.26
CA ALA A 59 -4.17 9.17 3.70
C ALA A 59 -3.05 9.89 4.50
N LEU A 60 -1.78 9.74 4.10
CA LEU A 60 -0.65 10.45 4.71
C LEU A 60 -0.73 11.97 4.51
N GLN A 61 -1.18 12.44 3.34
CA GLN A 61 -1.41 13.87 3.10
C GLN A 61 -2.50 14.40 4.03
N LYS A 62 -3.60 13.66 4.20
CA LYS A 62 -4.67 14.03 5.12
C LYS A 62 -4.21 13.99 6.58
N ALA A 63 -3.35 13.03 6.95
CA ALA A 63 -2.71 12.98 8.26
C ALA A 63 -1.82 14.21 8.50
N ILE A 64 -1.04 14.66 7.50
CA ILE A 64 -0.24 15.90 7.59
C ILE A 64 -1.14 17.10 7.86
N SER A 65 -2.27 17.24 7.14
CA SER A 65 -3.23 18.32 7.39
C SER A 65 -3.79 18.27 8.81
N GLY A 66 -4.23 17.09 9.28
CA GLY A 66 -4.71 16.95 10.66
C GLY A 66 -3.64 17.26 11.70
N ILE A 67 -2.38 16.89 11.44
CA ILE A 67 -1.25 17.25 12.32
C ILE A 67 -1.02 18.77 12.32
N ASP A 68 -1.19 19.46 11.20
CA ASP A 68 -1.06 20.91 11.13
C ASP A 68 -2.13 21.64 11.93
N ASP A 69 -3.38 21.19 11.82
CA ASP A 69 -4.51 21.71 12.58
C ASP A 69 -4.29 21.49 14.09
N MET A 70 -3.96 20.26 14.50
CA MET A 70 -3.61 19.95 15.91
C MET A 70 -2.39 20.74 16.40
N SER A 71 -1.42 21.02 15.54
CA SER A 71 -0.23 21.82 15.90
C SER A 71 -0.57 23.29 16.12
N HIS A 72 -1.53 23.83 15.35
CA HIS A 72 -2.03 25.18 15.54
C HIS A 72 -2.73 25.31 16.91
N GLU A 73 -3.64 24.40 17.20
CA GLU A 73 -4.36 24.32 18.48
C GLU A 73 -3.41 24.06 19.66
N GLY A 74 -2.46 23.14 19.50
CA GLY A 74 -1.45 22.82 20.52
C GLY A 74 -0.55 24.01 20.88
N LYS A 75 -0.26 24.92 19.94
CA LYS A 75 0.47 26.17 20.23
C LYS A 75 -0.36 27.12 21.09
N SER A 76 -1.67 27.20 20.84
CA SER A 76 -2.59 27.98 21.66
C SER A 76 -2.69 27.40 23.07
N LEU A 77 -2.77 26.07 23.19
CA LEU A 77 -2.73 25.36 24.47
C LEU A 77 -1.44 25.64 25.25
N LEU A 78 -0.27 25.61 24.58
CA LEU A 78 1.01 25.92 25.20
C LEU A 78 1.08 27.37 25.73
N LYS A 79 0.52 28.34 25.00
CA LYS A 79 0.45 29.73 25.48
C LYS A 79 -0.37 29.84 26.75
N ILE A 80 -1.52 29.15 26.81
CA ILE A 80 -2.36 29.10 28.00
C ILE A 80 -1.63 28.42 29.16
N ALA A 81 -0.98 27.28 28.91
CA ALA A 81 -0.22 26.55 29.91
C ALA A 81 0.86 27.42 30.58
N LYS A 82 1.59 28.22 29.80
CA LYS A 82 2.60 29.15 30.33
C LYS A 82 1.98 30.28 31.14
N LYS A 83 0.83 30.80 30.71
CA LYS A 83 0.13 31.91 31.36
C LYS A 83 -0.44 31.53 32.72
N ILE A 84 -0.97 30.31 32.87
CA ILE A 84 -1.59 29.81 34.11
C ILE A 84 -0.61 29.73 35.29
N GLN A 85 0.70 29.63 35.03
CA GLN A 85 1.70 29.55 36.10
C GLN A 85 1.81 30.84 36.92
N ASP A 86 1.49 31.99 36.32
CA ASP A 86 1.70 33.31 36.90
C ASP A 86 0.40 34.07 37.21
N GLU A 87 -0.76 33.40 37.09
CA GLU A 87 -2.08 34.04 37.18
C GLU A 87 -2.81 33.84 38.51
N SER A 88 -3.66 34.83 38.85
CA SER A 88 -4.60 34.73 39.97
C SER A 88 -5.72 33.72 39.69
N GLU A 89 -6.21 33.08 40.75
CA GLU A 89 -7.20 31.97 40.67
C GLU A 89 -8.45 32.25 39.79
N PRO A 90 -9.09 33.44 39.80
CA PRO A 90 -10.24 33.70 38.93
C PRO A 90 -9.90 33.72 37.44
N GLN A 91 -8.70 34.18 37.09
CA GLN A 91 -8.25 34.27 35.70
C GLN A 91 -7.76 32.91 35.20
N LYS A 92 -7.07 32.17 36.08
CA LYS A 92 -6.66 30.79 35.88
C LYS A 92 -7.82 29.86 35.54
N GLN A 93 -8.95 29.96 36.25
CA GLN A 93 -10.14 29.14 35.96
C GLN A 93 -10.70 29.39 34.56
N LYS A 94 -10.73 30.65 34.09
CA LYS A 94 -11.19 30.99 32.73
C LYS A 94 -10.28 30.39 31.67
N ASP A 95 -8.98 30.40 31.90
CA ASP A 95 -8.00 29.90 30.94
C ASP A 95 -7.95 28.35 30.94
N ILE A 96 -8.22 27.69 32.06
CA ILE A 96 -8.46 26.23 32.12
C ILE A 96 -9.65 25.83 31.23
N LEU A 97 -10.79 26.54 31.34
CA LEU A 97 -11.97 26.25 30.52
C LEU A 97 -11.70 26.39 29.01
N LYS A 98 -10.93 27.42 28.62
CA LYS A 98 -10.50 27.59 27.22
C LYS A 98 -9.60 26.45 26.76
N ALA A 99 -8.64 26.04 27.59
CA ALA A 99 -7.78 24.92 27.27
C ALA A 99 -8.53 23.60 27.17
N ASP A 100 -9.58 23.38 27.96
CA ASP A 100 -10.46 22.22 27.82
C ASP A 100 -11.19 22.24 26.47
N SER A 101 -11.63 23.40 25.99
CA SER A 101 -12.17 23.53 24.63
C SER A 101 -11.14 23.17 23.57
N ILE A 102 -9.93 23.72 23.67
CA ILE A 102 -8.85 23.45 22.70
C ILE A 102 -8.50 21.96 22.68
N LYS A 103 -8.41 21.30 23.84
CA LYS A 103 -8.16 19.85 23.90
C LYS A 103 -9.24 19.03 23.20
N LYS A 104 -10.52 19.46 23.29
CA LYS A 104 -11.62 18.82 22.56
C LYS A 104 -11.49 19.02 21.05
N ASP A 105 -11.07 20.20 20.61
CA ASP A 105 -10.84 20.48 19.19
C ASP A 105 -9.69 19.62 18.63
N ILE A 106 -8.60 19.48 19.38
CA ILE A 106 -7.47 18.59 19.01
C ILE A 106 -7.96 17.15 18.88
N LEU A 107 -8.74 16.66 19.85
CA LEU A 107 -9.28 15.31 19.84
C LEU A 107 -10.22 15.10 18.64
N LYS A 108 -11.10 16.07 18.37
CA LYS A 108 -12.02 16.04 17.23
C LYS A 108 -11.26 16.02 15.90
N THR A 109 -10.21 16.81 15.77
CA THR A 109 -9.34 16.81 14.59
C THR A 109 -8.67 15.45 14.39
N PHE A 110 -8.17 14.85 15.47
CA PHE A 110 -7.57 13.51 15.44
C PHE A 110 -8.58 12.44 15.01
N GLU A 111 -9.74 12.35 15.68
CA GLU A 111 -10.77 11.34 15.41
C GLU A 111 -11.49 11.56 14.07
N GLY A 112 -11.58 12.81 13.61
CA GLY A 112 -12.25 13.21 12.39
C GLY A 112 -11.38 13.12 11.12
N ALA A 113 -10.08 12.90 11.26
CA ALA A 113 -9.18 12.79 10.10
C ALA A 113 -9.36 11.46 9.38
N ARG A 114 -10.19 11.46 8.34
CA ARG A 114 -10.51 10.27 7.53
C ARG A 114 -10.09 10.42 6.07
N PHE A 115 -9.71 9.31 5.46
CA PHE A 115 -9.45 9.18 4.03
C PHE A 115 -10.04 7.86 3.55
N ASP A 116 -10.91 7.91 2.54
CA ASP A 116 -11.65 6.74 2.03
C ASP A 116 -12.45 6.00 3.13
N GLY A 117 -13.15 6.76 3.98
CA GLY A 117 -13.96 6.23 5.08
C GLY A 117 -13.19 5.75 6.31
N GLU A 118 -11.87 5.56 6.21
CA GLU A 118 -11.00 5.06 7.28
C GLU A 118 -10.25 6.20 7.98
N SER A 119 -9.99 6.03 9.29
CA SER A 119 -9.12 6.94 10.04
C SER A 119 -7.69 6.87 9.51
N VAL A 120 -7.09 8.04 9.24
CA VAL A 120 -5.71 8.11 8.73
C VAL A 120 -4.67 7.78 9.80
N PHE A 121 -5.06 7.88 11.08
CA PHE A 121 -4.21 7.63 12.25
C PHE A 121 -4.30 6.18 12.77
N ASP A 122 -5.24 5.38 12.27
CA ASP A 122 -5.35 3.96 12.65
C ASP A 122 -4.53 3.05 11.72
N LYS A 123 -4.12 3.55 10.55
CA LYS A 123 -3.40 2.77 9.53
C LYS A 123 -1.94 2.52 9.91
N ASN A 124 -1.47 1.29 9.66
CA ASN A 124 -0.07 0.92 9.79
C ASN A 124 0.64 0.94 8.42
N TYR A 125 1.30 2.06 8.11
CA TYR A 125 1.98 2.25 6.83
C TYR A 125 3.29 1.46 6.70
N THR A 126 3.84 0.90 7.79
CA THR A 126 5.07 0.09 7.75
C THR A 126 4.92 -1.22 6.98
N LEU A 127 3.68 -1.68 6.80
CA LEU A 127 3.34 -2.84 5.97
C LEU A 127 3.61 -2.59 4.49
N LEU A 128 3.56 -1.32 4.05
CA LEU A 128 3.83 -0.93 2.67
C LEU A 128 5.34 -0.82 2.40
N ASP A 129 6.10 -0.33 3.36
CA ASP A 129 7.56 -0.27 3.30
C ASP A 129 8.15 -0.15 4.72
N THR A 130 9.10 -1.01 5.07
CA THR A 130 9.69 -1.07 6.42
C THR A 130 10.52 0.15 6.78
N ARG A 131 10.89 1.00 5.80
CA ARG A 131 11.62 2.26 6.02
C ARG A 131 10.71 3.38 6.53
N ILE A 132 9.38 3.21 6.45
CA ILE A 132 8.41 4.20 6.93
C ILE A 132 8.45 4.26 8.46
N LYS A 133 8.71 5.46 8.99
CA LYS A 133 8.81 5.72 10.45
C LYS A 133 7.58 6.38 11.05
N PHE A 134 6.59 6.71 10.22
CA PHE A 134 5.37 7.38 10.67
C PHE A 134 4.61 6.43 11.61
N ASP A 135 4.45 6.86 12.86
CA ASP A 135 3.72 6.14 13.90
C ASP A 135 2.61 7.03 14.45
N ALA A 136 1.43 6.86 13.86
CA ALA A 136 0.24 7.59 14.27
C ALA A 136 -0.21 7.26 15.70
N ARG A 137 0.09 6.06 16.22
CA ARG A 137 -0.28 5.65 17.59
C ARG A 137 0.52 6.38 18.65
N SER A 138 1.67 6.96 18.28
CA SER A 138 2.44 7.83 19.17
C SER A 138 1.71 9.15 19.46
N ILE A 139 0.79 9.57 18.59
CA ILE A 139 0.01 10.80 18.76
C ILE A 139 -1.12 10.50 19.74
N LYS A 140 -1.05 11.07 20.95
CA LYS A 140 -2.02 10.84 22.04
C LYS A 140 -2.65 12.14 22.50
N PRO A 141 -3.67 12.67 21.81
CA PRO A 141 -4.36 13.90 22.19
C PRO A 141 -4.95 13.87 23.60
N SER A 142 -5.45 12.71 24.02
CA SER A 142 -6.07 12.51 25.34
C SER A 142 -5.07 12.56 26.50
N ALA A 143 -3.76 12.40 26.24
CA ALA A 143 -2.72 12.43 27.26
C ALA A 143 -2.21 13.85 27.56
N ILE A 144 -2.69 14.87 26.84
CA ILE A 144 -2.20 16.24 27.01
C ILE A 144 -2.80 16.87 28.27
N THR A 145 -1.94 17.17 29.24
CA THR A 145 -2.27 18.02 30.38
C THR A 145 -1.92 19.48 30.11
N ILE A 146 -2.65 20.40 30.75
CA ILE A 146 -2.44 21.85 30.67
C ILE A 146 -1.27 22.32 31.55
N ASP A 147 -1.06 21.63 32.67
CA ASP A 147 0.02 21.85 33.62
C ASP A 147 0.69 20.48 33.86
N PRO A 148 2.02 20.36 33.70
CA PRO A 148 3.00 21.39 33.31
C PRO A 148 3.00 21.74 31.81
N PRO A 149 3.47 22.95 31.41
CA PRO A 149 3.61 23.35 30.00
C PRO A 149 4.40 22.37 29.14
N LYS A 150 5.35 21.66 29.76
CA LYS A 150 6.16 20.62 29.15
C LYS A 150 5.34 19.50 28.49
N SER A 151 4.14 19.22 29.00
CA SER A 151 3.18 18.30 28.37
C SER A 151 2.82 18.77 26.94
N SER A 152 2.43 20.03 26.80
CA SER A 152 2.08 20.63 25.50
C SER A 152 3.30 20.77 24.57
N GLU A 153 4.47 21.08 25.12
CA GLU A 153 5.73 21.12 24.33
C GLU A 153 6.11 19.75 23.76
N ASN A 154 6.03 18.70 24.58
CA ASN A 154 6.29 17.34 24.15
C ASN A 154 5.30 16.88 23.07
N PHE A 155 4.03 17.22 23.23
CA PHE A 155 3.01 16.93 22.23
C PHE A 155 3.32 17.58 20.89
N LEU A 156 3.60 18.90 20.88
CA LEU A 156 3.97 19.62 19.66
C LEU A 156 5.23 19.07 19.00
N LYS A 157 6.26 18.71 19.80
CA LYS A 157 7.47 18.09 19.29
C LYS A 157 7.18 16.74 18.63
N ASN A 158 6.31 15.93 19.24
CA ASN A 158 5.89 14.66 18.64
C ASN A 158 5.14 14.89 17.32
N LEU A 159 4.17 15.82 17.29
CA LEU A 159 3.47 16.19 16.06
C LEU A 159 4.43 16.60 14.94
N GLN A 160 5.43 17.42 15.25
CA GLN A 160 6.44 17.85 14.29
C GLN A 160 7.26 16.67 13.74
N ASN A 161 7.68 15.75 14.61
CA ASN A 161 8.38 14.53 14.19
C ASN A 161 7.50 13.66 13.30
N GLN A 162 6.24 13.42 13.70
CA GLN A 162 5.31 12.61 12.91
C GLN A 162 4.98 13.26 11.57
N LYS A 163 4.84 14.60 11.50
CA LYS A 163 4.70 15.31 10.22
C LYS A 163 5.90 15.09 9.31
N LYS A 164 7.12 15.16 9.85
CA LYS A 164 8.34 14.87 9.09
C LYS A 164 8.33 13.43 8.58
N TYR A 165 8.02 12.46 9.43
CA TYR A 165 7.96 11.05 9.02
C TYR A 165 6.85 10.76 8.02
N ALA A 166 5.70 11.42 8.10
CA ALA A 166 4.64 11.30 7.09
C ALA A 166 5.10 11.82 5.72
N LYS A 167 5.84 12.94 5.69
CA LYS A 167 6.44 13.46 4.44
C LYS A 167 7.48 12.49 3.86
N GLU A 168 8.36 11.97 4.70
CA GLU A 168 9.35 10.96 4.30
C GLU A 168 8.67 9.68 3.77
N ALA A 169 7.59 9.25 4.41
CA ALA A 169 6.80 8.11 3.97
C ALA A 169 6.17 8.34 2.58
N ILE A 170 5.64 9.53 2.31
CA ILE A 170 5.14 9.88 0.97
C ILE A 170 6.25 9.78 -0.08
N THR A 171 7.46 10.27 0.22
CA THR A 171 8.60 10.15 -0.70
C THR A 171 8.95 8.68 -0.96
N ILE A 172 9.10 7.87 0.10
CA ILE A 172 9.38 6.43 -0.01
C ILE A 172 8.35 5.71 -0.89
N LEU A 173 7.07 6.02 -0.69
CA LEU A 173 5.97 5.43 -1.44
C LEU A 173 5.94 5.88 -2.91
N LYS A 174 6.27 7.14 -3.20
CA LYS A 174 6.43 7.63 -4.57
C LYS A 174 7.59 6.95 -5.29
N ASP A 175 8.75 6.86 -4.65
CA ASP A 175 9.92 6.18 -5.21
C ASP A 175 9.61 4.70 -5.49
N LYS A 176 8.86 4.04 -4.59
CA LYS A 176 8.39 2.67 -4.77
C LYS A 176 7.47 2.53 -5.98
N LEU A 177 6.52 3.45 -6.15
CA LEU A 177 5.61 3.48 -7.29
C LEU A 177 6.37 3.70 -8.61
N GLU A 178 7.31 4.64 -8.64
CA GLU A 178 8.14 4.91 -9.81
C GLU A 178 8.99 3.68 -10.19
N GLY A 179 9.61 3.02 -9.20
CA GLY A 179 10.35 1.77 -9.42
C GLY A 179 9.48 0.63 -9.97
N GLN A 180 8.25 0.49 -9.50
CA GLN A 180 7.29 -0.46 -10.05
C GLN A 180 6.93 -0.12 -11.51
N LEU A 181 6.65 1.14 -11.82
CA LEU A 181 6.32 1.60 -13.17
C LEU A 181 7.48 1.43 -14.16
N ASP A 182 8.70 1.72 -13.74
CA ASP A 182 9.89 1.59 -14.60
C ASP A 182 10.25 0.13 -14.87
N SER A 183 10.00 -0.78 -13.93
CA SER A 183 10.18 -2.22 -14.16
C SER A 183 9.31 -2.72 -15.32
N ILE A 184 8.08 -2.21 -15.44
CA ILE A 184 7.14 -2.58 -16.52
C ILE A 184 7.57 -2.01 -17.87
N LYS A 185 8.00 -0.74 -17.90
CA LYS A 185 8.52 -0.13 -19.14
C LYS A 185 9.69 -0.93 -19.70
N LYS A 186 10.57 -1.44 -18.83
CA LYS A 186 11.70 -2.29 -19.23
C LYS A 186 11.27 -3.68 -19.67
N THR A 187 10.27 -4.29 -19.04
CA THR A 187 9.74 -5.61 -19.44
C THR A 187 8.98 -5.57 -20.77
N ASN A 188 8.32 -4.45 -21.10
CA ASN A 188 7.59 -4.26 -22.36
C ASN A 188 8.48 -4.00 -23.59
N ALA A 189 9.81 -3.98 -23.47
CA ALA A 189 10.72 -3.89 -24.61
C ALA A 189 10.64 -5.12 -25.56
N SER A 190 9.96 -6.19 -25.15
CA SER A 190 9.67 -7.35 -26.01
C SER A 190 8.42 -7.18 -26.89
N TYR A 191 7.70 -6.05 -26.79
CA TYR A 191 6.60 -5.72 -27.71
C TYR A 191 7.10 -5.20 -29.07
N GLU A 192 8.37 -4.77 -29.16
CA GLU A 192 9.00 -4.43 -30.44
C GLU A 192 9.29 -5.66 -31.32
N SER A 193 9.27 -6.87 -30.73
CA SER A 193 9.33 -8.12 -31.48
C SER A 193 7.93 -8.73 -31.65
N LEU A 194 6.97 -7.98 -32.18
CA LEU A 194 5.85 -8.60 -32.89
C LEU A 194 6.49 -9.33 -34.08
N ASP A 195 6.55 -10.65 -34.00
CA ASP A 195 7.10 -11.49 -35.05
C ASP A 195 6.27 -11.30 -36.33
N ARG A 196 6.74 -10.37 -37.18
CA ARG A 196 6.10 -10.04 -38.46
C ARG A 196 6.08 -11.24 -39.41
N SER A 197 6.82 -12.32 -39.14
CA SER A 197 6.76 -13.53 -39.95
C SER A 197 5.42 -14.28 -39.82
N ALA A 198 4.66 -14.04 -38.73
CA ALA A 198 3.30 -14.56 -38.58
C ALA A 198 2.25 -13.73 -39.33
N LEU A 199 2.56 -12.48 -39.69
CA LEU A 199 1.75 -11.68 -40.60
C LEU A 199 2.08 -12.14 -42.01
N LYS A 200 1.23 -13.00 -42.58
CA LYS A 200 1.28 -13.31 -44.01
C LYS A 200 0.93 -12.03 -44.78
N ASP A 201 1.95 -11.24 -45.12
CA ASP A 201 1.84 -9.95 -45.81
C ASP A 201 0.95 -10.00 -47.07
N LYS A 202 0.87 -11.16 -47.73
CA LYS A 202 -0.04 -11.36 -48.87
C LYS A 202 -1.51 -11.42 -48.46
N GLU A 203 -1.87 -12.18 -47.43
CA GLU A 203 -3.27 -12.34 -46.98
C GLU A 203 -3.79 -11.03 -46.36
N PHE A 204 -2.91 -10.31 -45.64
CA PHE A 204 -3.26 -9.00 -45.07
C PHE A 204 -3.44 -7.93 -46.17
N LYS A 205 -2.57 -7.91 -47.20
CA LYS A 205 -2.74 -7.02 -48.36
C LYS A 205 -3.95 -7.39 -49.22
N GLU A 206 -4.30 -8.66 -49.34
CA GLU A 206 -5.49 -9.11 -50.09
C GLU A 206 -6.80 -8.78 -49.36
N ALA A 207 -6.83 -8.82 -48.02
CA ALA A 207 -8.01 -8.41 -47.24
C ALA A 207 -8.32 -6.91 -47.35
N HIS A 208 -7.29 -6.08 -47.58
CA HIS A 208 -7.43 -4.62 -47.73
C HIS A 208 -7.56 -4.14 -49.18
N LYS A 209 -7.43 -5.03 -50.17
CA LYS A 209 -7.72 -4.71 -51.57
C LYS A 209 -9.21 -4.93 -51.84
N THR A 210 -9.97 -3.83 -51.83
CA THR A 210 -11.40 -3.79 -52.17
C THR A 210 -11.69 -4.12 -53.64
N GLU A 211 -10.66 -4.21 -54.48
CA GLU A 211 -10.77 -4.52 -55.92
C GLU A 211 -11.16 -5.99 -56.22
N GLY A 212 -11.26 -6.84 -55.20
CA GLY A 212 -11.59 -8.27 -55.34
C GLY A 212 -12.88 -8.72 -54.64
N ILE A 213 -13.76 -7.80 -54.25
CA ILE A 213 -15.10 -8.14 -53.74
C ILE A 213 -16.03 -8.36 -54.94
N THR A 214 -15.97 -9.56 -55.52
CA THR A 214 -16.95 -10.00 -56.52
C THR A 214 -18.13 -10.69 -55.83
N LEU A 215 -19.30 -10.66 -56.48
CA LEU A 215 -20.54 -11.25 -55.97
C LEU A 215 -20.42 -12.75 -55.63
N GLU A 216 -19.55 -13.47 -56.36
CA GLU A 216 -19.18 -14.88 -56.08
C GLU A 216 -18.44 -15.06 -54.75
N ARG A 217 -17.62 -14.08 -54.34
CA ARG A 217 -16.86 -14.15 -53.08
C ARG A 217 -17.74 -13.82 -51.87
N LEU A 218 -18.72 -12.92 -52.05
CA LEU A 218 -19.76 -12.63 -51.05
C LEU A 218 -20.69 -13.82 -50.82
N THR A 219 -21.11 -14.52 -51.88
CA THR A 219 -21.98 -15.71 -51.76
C THR A 219 -21.27 -16.89 -51.11
N LYS A 220 -19.95 -17.04 -51.29
CA LYS A 220 -19.14 -18.06 -50.58
C LYS A 220 -18.87 -17.78 -49.10
N LEU A 221 -19.02 -16.53 -48.66
CA LEU A 221 -18.77 -16.12 -47.27
C LEU A 221 -20.06 -15.99 -46.45
N LEU A 222 -21.21 -15.84 -47.11
CA LEU A 222 -22.54 -15.68 -46.49
C LEU A 222 -23.44 -16.92 -46.61
N GLY A 223 -23.04 -17.93 -47.38
CA GLY A 223 -23.68 -19.26 -47.44
C GLY A 223 -22.87 -20.29 -46.68
#